data_AF-A0A011TAZ3-F1
#
_entry.id   AF-A0A011TAZ3-F1
#
_cell.length_a   1.000
_cell.length_b   1.000
_cell.length_c   1.000
_cell.angle_alpha   90.00
_cell.angle_beta   90.00
_cell.angle_gamma   90.00
#
_symmetry.space_group_name_H-M   'P 1'
#
loop_
_entity.id
_entity.type
_entity.pdbx_description
1 polymer ?
#
loop_
_entity_poly.entity_id
_entity_poly.type
_entity_poly.pdbx_seq_one_letter_code
_entity_poly.pdbx_strand_id
1 'polypeptide(L)'
;MSAVDHPAATEVLRPPPPPRGWPRERVIGYILVFLWALALVGLVAYLVSAWKPDMFWRYAPGYLSGVWVTIKLVAISVVIGALLSVPIAYGRMSRNPIIASFAYAYVYFFRGTPLLAQAFLVYYGFGSFRPQLDAIGLWSFFRDAFNCALFAFSLNTAAYQAEILRGAIQSVPKGQWEGAESLGLPRLLTLRKIIFPQALIVALRPYGNELILMVKGSAIVAIITVYDLMGVTRLTYSRTFDFQAYLWAAIIYLLIVETLRHAVDWVEERITRHLRR
;
A
#
# COMPACT_ATOMS: atom_id res chain seq x y z
N MET A 1 32.68 -15.90 75.41
CA MET A 1 31.36 -16.31 74.89
C MET A 1 30.72 -15.05 74.32
N SER A 2 31.02 -14.73 73.07
CA SER A 2 30.47 -13.57 72.34
C SER A 2 29.80 -14.16 71.10
N ALA A 3 28.46 -14.13 71.09
CA ALA A 3 27.66 -14.72 70.04
C ALA A 3 27.80 -13.90 68.75
N VAL A 4 28.20 -14.57 67.68
CA VAL A 4 28.21 -14.03 66.33
C VAL A 4 26.76 -13.90 65.88
N ASP A 5 26.33 -12.68 65.63
CA ASP A 5 25.00 -12.34 65.14
C ASP A 5 24.92 -12.70 63.65
N HIS A 6 24.10 -13.69 63.30
CA HIS A 6 23.85 -14.06 61.91
C HIS A 6 22.85 -13.06 61.31
N PRO A 7 23.13 -12.42 60.16
CA PRO A 7 22.16 -11.52 59.53
C PRO A 7 20.94 -12.33 59.08
N ALA A 8 19.78 -11.99 59.62
CA ALA A 8 18.50 -12.59 59.27
C ALA A 8 18.23 -12.42 57.76
N ALA A 9 17.92 -13.52 57.09
CA ALA A 9 17.58 -13.56 55.68
C ALA A 9 16.42 -12.58 55.39
N THR A 10 16.61 -11.71 54.40
CA THR A 10 15.56 -10.84 53.87
C THR A 10 14.40 -11.70 53.37
N GLU A 11 13.29 -11.66 54.10
CA GLU A 11 12.07 -12.38 53.77
C GLU A 11 11.53 -11.84 52.43
N VAL A 12 11.74 -12.61 51.36
CA VAL A 12 11.22 -12.28 50.03
C VAL A 12 9.71 -12.41 50.10
N LEU A 13 9.02 -11.29 50.32
CA LEU A 13 7.55 -11.20 50.32
C LEU A 13 7.04 -11.74 48.98
N ARG A 14 6.41 -12.92 49.01
CA ARG A 14 5.77 -13.48 47.82
C ARG A 14 4.61 -12.56 47.43
N PRO A 15 4.48 -12.17 46.14
CA PRO A 15 3.34 -11.37 45.72
C PRO A 15 2.03 -12.12 46.02
N PRO A 16 0.97 -11.40 46.40
CA PRO A 16 -0.31 -12.00 46.74
C PRO A 16 -0.84 -12.84 45.58
N PRO A 17 -1.53 -13.96 45.84
CA PRO A 17 -2.11 -14.79 44.79
C PRO A 17 -3.08 -13.96 43.96
N PRO A 18 -3.09 -14.12 42.62
CA PRO A 18 -3.98 -13.35 41.76
C PRO A 18 -5.44 -13.55 42.20
N PRO A 19 -6.27 -12.50 42.12
CA PRO A 19 -7.66 -12.57 42.57
C PRO A 19 -8.40 -13.71 41.85
N ARG A 20 -9.07 -14.57 42.62
CA ARG A 20 -9.92 -15.64 42.10
C ARG A 20 -11.23 -15.05 41.61
N GLY A 21 -11.56 -15.30 40.34
CA GLY A 21 -12.81 -14.86 39.72
C GLY A 21 -12.57 -14.25 38.34
N TRP A 22 -13.66 -14.02 37.61
CA TRP A 22 -13.58 -13.30 36.34
C TRP A 22 -13.58 -11.80 36.64
N PRO A 23 -12.49 -11.07 36.32
CA PRO A 23 -12.46 -9.64 36.54
C PRO A 23 -13.51 -8.96 35.63
N ARG A 24 -14.10 -7.85 36.08
CA ARG A 24 -15.22 -7.19 35.39
C ARG A 24 -14.85 -6.82 33.95
N GLU A 25 -13.59 -6.46 33.74
CA GLU A 25 -12.98 -6.13 32.46
C GLU A 25 -13.03 -7.32 31.49
N ARG A 26 -12.81 -8.54 31.98
CA ARG A 26 -12.88 -9.77 31.18
C ARG A 26 -14.32 -10.09 30.77
N VAL A 27 -15.27 -9.94 31.69
CA VAL A 27 -16.70 -10.15 31.39
C VAL A 27 -17.19 -9.15 30.33
N ILE A 28 -16.84 -7.87 30.49
CA ILE A 28 -17.15 -6.82 29.50
C ILE A 28 -16.50 -7.16 28.14
N GLY A 29 -15.24 -7.61 28.15
CA GLY A 29 -14.55 -8.04 26.94
C GLY A 29 -15.29 -9.18 26.21
N TYR A 30 -15.71 -10.22 26.91
CA TYR A 30 -16.46 -11.32 26.30
C TYR A 30 -17.85 -10.90 25.82
N ILE A 31 -18.56 -10.04 26.54
CA ILE A 31 -19.85 -9.50 26.10
C ILE A 31 -19.67 -8.71 24.80
N LEU A 32 -18.65 -7.85 24.72
CA LEU A 32 -18.35 -7.10 23.51
C LEU A 32 -18.01 -8.03 22.34
N VAL A 33 -17.14 -9.02 22.55
CA VAL A 33 -16.78 -10.00 21.51
C VAL A 33 -18.01 -10.79 21.06
N PHE A 34 -18.87 -11.20 21.99
CA PHE A 34 -20.11 -11.92 21.67
C PHE A 34 -21.08 -11.05 20.87
N LEU A 35 -21.27 -9.79 21.24
CA LEU A 35 -22.10 -8.84 20.48
C LEU A 35 -21.57 -8.64 19.06
N TRP A 36 -20.25 -8.49 18.89
CA TRP A 36 -19.63 -8.40 17.57
C TRP A 36 -19.78 -9.68 16.75
N ALA A 37 -19.63 -10.85 17.37
CA ALA A 37 -19.84 -12.13 16.70
C ALA A 37 -21.30 -12.31 16.26
N LEU A 38 -22.27 -11.95 17.11
CA LEU A 38 -23.68 -12.00 16.79
C LEU A 38 -24.06 -11.02 15.67
N ALA A 39 -23.51 -9.80 15.70
CA ALA A 39 -23.67 -8.83 14.62
C ALA A 39 -23.10 -9.35 13.29
N LEU A 40 -21.92 -10.00 13.31
CA LEU A 40 -21.32 -10.61 12.13
C LEU A 40 -22.18 -11.75 11.57
N VAL A 41 -22.68 -12.65 12.43
CA VAL A 41 -23.57 -13.73 12.02
C VAL A 41 -24.87 -13.18 11.41
N GLY A 42 -25.47 -12.15 12.04
CA GLY A 42 -26.64 -11.47 11.51
C GLY A 42 -26.40 -10.84 10.15
N LEU A 43 -25.24 -10.18 9.96
CA LEU A 43 -24.84 -9.62 8.67
C LEU A 43 -24.68 -10.71 7.61
N VAL A 44 -23.99 -11.80 7.92
CA VAL A 44 -23.79 -12.91 6.97
C VAL A 44 -25.12 -13.54 6.59
N ALA A 45 -26.01 -13.79 7.55
CA ALA A 45 -27.34 -14.33 7.29
C ALA A 45 -28.16 -13.39 6.38
N TYR A 46 -28.12 -12.07 6.65
CA TYR A 46 -28.75 -11.07 5.79
C TYR A 46 -28.19 -11.11 4.36
N LEU A 47 -26.86 -11.12 4.20
CA LEU A 47 -26.21 -11.15 2.88
C LEU A 47 -26.56 -12.42 2.08
N VAL A 48 -26.62 -13.58 2.74
CA VAL A 48 -27.02 -14.85 2.12
C VAL A 48 -28.49 -14.80 1.71
N SER A 49 -29.37 -14.29 2.58
CA SER A 49 -30.81 -14.17 2.27
C SER A 49 -31.10 -13.19 1.14
N ALA A 50 -30.30 -12.14 1.02
CA ALA A 50 -30.46 -11.12 -0.01
C ALA A 50 -29.89 -11.56 -1.37
N TRP A 51 -29.14 -12.67 -1.44
CA TRP A 51 -28.33 -13.07 -2.59
C TRP A 51 -29.15 -13.37 -3.87
N LYS A 52 -28.95 -12.59 -4.93
CA LYS A 52 -29.60 -12.76 -6.25
C LYS A 52 -28.54 -13.03 -7.32
N PRO A 53 -28.30 -14.30 -7.68
CA PRO A 53 -27.24 -14.66 -8.63
C PRO A 53 -27.51 -14.17 -10.06
N ASP A 54 -28.77 -13.96 -10.45
CA ASP A 54 -29.13 -13.55 -11.82
C ASP A 54 -28.61 -12.15 -12.18
N MET A 55 -28.53 -11.26 -11.18
CA MET A 55 -27.99 -9.91 -11.38
C MET A 55 -26.50 -9.97 -11.75
N PHE A 56 -25.76 -10.91 -11.20
CA PHE A 56 -24.33 -11.03 -11.47
C PHE A 56 -24.06 -11.31 -12.94
N TRP A 57 -24.71 -12.33 -13.51
CA TRP A 57 -24.49 -12.73 -14.91
C TRP A 57 -24.81 -11.61 -15.89
N ARG A 58 -25.80 -10.77 -15.58
CA ARG A 58 -26.16 -9.63 -16.42
C ARG A 58 -25.09 -8.54 -16.46
N TYR A 59 -24.41 -8.28 -15.33
CA TYR A 59 -23.42 -7.20 -15.22
C TYR A 59 -21.96 -7.69 -15.22
N ALA A 60 -21.73 -9.00 -15.19
CA ALA A 60 -20.41 -9.63 -15.19
C ALA A 60 -19.49 -9.12 -16.33
N PRO A 61 -19.95 -8.95 -17.59
CA PRO A 61 -19.10 -8.38 -18.65
C PRO A 61 -18.63 -6.95 -18.32
N GLY A 62 -19.50 -6.14 -17.71
CA GLY A 62 -19.15 -4.80 -17.27
C GLY A 62 -18.09 -4.83 -16.16
N TYR A 63 -18.28 -5.70 -15.15
CA TYR A 63 -17.31 -5.85 -14.07
C TYR A 63 -15.95 -6.30 -14.60
N LEU A 64 -15.90 -7.25 -15.54
CA LEU A 64 -14.65 -7.70 -16.16
C LEU A 64 -13.94 -6.57 -16.92
N SER A 65 -14.69 -5.75 -17.65
CA SER A 65 -14.14 -4.53 -18.29
C SER A 65 -13.58 -3.57 -17.24
N GLY A 66 -14.29 -3.35 -16.14
CA GLY A 66 -13.84 -2.50 -15.03
C GLY A 66 -12.55 -3.04 -14.39
N VAL A 67 -12.46 -4.35 -14.15
CA VAL A 67 -11.25 -5.03 -13.67
C VAL A 67 -10.08 -4.78 -14.60
N TRP A 68 -10.28 -4.91 -15.92
CA TRP A 68 -9.23 -4.66 -16.91
C TRP A 68 -8.73 -3.21 -16.85
N VAL A 69 -9.63 -2.24 -16.75
CA VAL A 69 -9.27 -0.82 -16.60
C VAL A 69 -8.49 -0.58 -15.30
N THR A 70 -8.93 -1.16 -14.18
CA THR A 70 -8.24 -1.09 -12.88
C THR A 70 -6.82 -1.65 -12.97
N ILE A 71 -6.66 -2.88 -13.48
CA ILE A 71 -5.35 -3.53 -13.63
C ILE A 71 -4.45 -2.72 -14.56
N LYS A 72 -4.98 -2.24 -15.69
CA LYS A 72 -4.24 -1.43 -16.65
C LYS A 72 -3.73 -0.13 -16.01
N LEU A 73 -4.60 0.60 -15.29
CA LEU A 73 -4.22 1.83 -14.61
C LEU A 73 -3.09 1.56 -13.61
N VAL A 74 -3.30 0.61 -12.69
CA VAL A 74 -2.35 0.30 -11.63
C VAL A 74 -1.02 -0.18 -12.20
N ALA A 75 -1.03 -1.12 -13.16
CA ALA A 75 0.18 -1.67 -13.74
C ALA A 75 1.04 -0.59 -14.40
N ILE A 76 0.44 0.29 -15.22
CA ILE A 76 1.18 1.35 -15.89
C ILE A 76 1.67 2.39 -14.86
N SER A 77 0.83 2.81 -13.92
CA SER A 77 1.22 3.76 -12.86
C SER A 77 2.38 3.26 -12.02
N VAL A 78 2.35 1.99 -11.63
CA VAL A 78 3.41 1.36 -10.84
C VAL A 78 4.71 1.30 -11.64
N VAL A 79 4.67 0.94 -12.92
CA VAL A 79 5.87 0.86 -13.76
C VAL A 79 6.49 2.24 -13.96
N ILE A 80 5.69 3.25 -14.30
CA ILE A 80 6.17 4.63 -14.40
C ILE A 80 6.71 5.09 -13.03
N GLY A 81 5.99 4.77 -11.96
CA GLY A 81 6.40 5.08 -10.61
C GLY A 81 7.73 4.45 -10.22
N ALA A 82 7.97 3.19 -10.60
CA ALA A 82 9.23 2.50 -10.37
C ALA A 82 10.38 3.18 -11.11
N LEU A 83 10.17 3.54 -12.38
CA LEU A 83 11.16 4.27 -13.18
C LEU A 83 11.50 5.64 -12.58
N LEU A 84 10.49 6.39 -12.13
CA LEU A 84 10.68 7.70 -11.48
C LEU A 84 11.28 7.57 -10.07
N SER A 85 10.96 6.50 -9.35
CA SER A 85 11.39 6.31 -7.97
C SER A 85 12.90 6.19 -7.83
N VAL A 86 13.58 5.64 -8.85
CA VAL A 86 15.03 5.43 -8.85
C VAL A 86 15.78 6.77 -8.73
N PRO A 87 15.66 7.73 -9.67
CA PRO A 87 16.34 9.03 -9.54
C PRO A 87 15.89 9.82 -8.30
N ILE A 88 14.62 9.69 -7.87
CA ILE A 88 14.13 10.37 -6.66
C ILE A 88 14.82 9.80 -5.41
N ALA A 89 14.93 8.47 -5.30
CA ALA A 89 15.63 7.81 -4.19
C ALA A 89 17.11 8.18 -4.16
N TYR A 90 17.78 8.23 -5.32
CA TYR A 90 19.15 8.73 -5.41
C TYR A 90 19.26 10.19 -4.97
N GLY A 91 18.33 11.05 -5.42
CA GLY A 91 18.29 12.45 -5.02
C GLY A 91 18.14 12.62 -3.52
N ARG A 92 17.26 11.82 -2.88
CA ARG A 92 17.05 11.78 -1.42
C ARG A 92 18.30 11.37 -0.63
N MET A 93 19.20 10.59 -1.23
CA MET A 93 20.46 10.13 -0.62
C MET A 93 21.68 10.97 -1.03
N SER A 94 21.47 11.99 -1.88
CA SER A 94 22.55 12.83 -2.37
C SER A 94 23.16 13.68 -1.26
N ARG A 95 24.47 13.91 -1.33
CA ARG A 95 25.17 14.88 -0.47
C ARG A 95 24.92 16.32 -0.90
N ASN A 96 24.44 16.54 -2.13
CA ASN A 96 24.13 17.89 -2.61
C ASN A 96 22.80 18.36 -1.98
N PRO A 97 22.80 19.43 -1.17
CA PRO A 97 21.62 19.87 -0.44
C PRO A 97 20.48 20.32 -1.37
N ILE A 98 20.78 20.82 -2.57
CA ILE A 98 19.78 21.27 -3.53
C ILE A 98 18.97 20.07 -4.06
N ILE A 99 19.68 19.05 -4.56
CA ILE A 99 19.05 17.83 -5.09
C ILE A 99 18.27 17.11 -3.99
N ALA A 100 18.87 16.99 -2.79
CA ALA A 100 18.24 16.35 -1.65
C ALA A 100 16.97 17.08 -1.21
N SER A 101 16.97 18.42 -1.24
CA SER A 101 15.81 19.24 -0.88
C SER A 101 14.67 19.11 -1.87
N PHE A 102 14.94 19.14 -3.19
CA PHE A 102 13.89 18.93 -4.20
C PHE A 102 13.28 17.53 -4.11
N ALA A 103 14.11 16.50 -3.96
CA ALA A 103 13.61 15.14 -3.81
C ALA A 103 12.83 14.97 -2.49
N TYR A 104 13.28 15.60 -1.40
CA TYR A 104 12.55 15.63 -0.13
C TYR A 104 11.19 16.29 -0.27
N ALA A 105 11.13 17.49 -0.86
CA ALA A 105 9.89 18.24 -1.06
C ALA A 105 8.88 17.44 -1.90
N TYR A 106 9.34 16.81 -2.98
CA TYR A 106 8.51 15.92 -3.79
C TYR A 106 7.92 14.76 -2.96
N VAL A 107 8.78 14.00 -2.27
CA VAL A 107 8.34 12.85 -1.47
C VAL A 107 7.40 13.28 -0.34
N TYR A 108 7.72 14.40 0.33
CA TYR A 108 6.91 14.99 1.38
C TYR A 108 5.52 15.39 0.87
N PHE A 109 5.44 16.08 -0.27
CA PHE A 109 4.18 16.49 -0.85
C PHE A 109 3.30 15.31 -1.25
N PHE A 110 3.83 14.36 -2.03
CA PHE A 110 3.02 13.26 -2.58
C PHE A 110 2.61 12.23 -1.54
N ARG A 111 3.43 12.01 -0.50
CA ARG A 111 3.07 11.13 0.63
C ARG A 111 2.26 11.85 1.70
N GLY A 112 2.39 13.17 1.82
CA GLY A 112 1.68 13.99 2.80
C GLY A 112 0.29 14.44 2.35
N THR A 113 -0.07 14.24 1.08
CA THR A 113 -1.37 14.65 0.53
C THR A 113 -2.21 13.44 0.10
N PRO A 114 -3.55 13.49 0.24
CA PRO A 114 -4.43 12.41 -0.20
C PRO A 114 -4.33 12.17 -1.71
N LEU A 115 -4.24 10.91 -2.14
CA LEU A 115 -4.23 10.54 -3.56
C LEU A 115 -5.48 11.06 -4.31
N LEU A 116 -6.64 11.07 -3.64
CA LEU A 116 -7.87 11.66 -4.20
C LEU A 116 -7.73 13.14 -4.50
N ALA A 117 -7.13 13.91 -3.59
CA ALA A 117 -6.90 15.34 -3.80
C ALA A 117 -5.94 15.58 -4.98
N GLN A 118 -4.89 14.76 -5.10
CA GLN A 118 -3.97 14.81 -6.24
C GLN A 118 -4.69 14.51 -7.56
N ALA A 119 -5.53 13.46 -7.60
CA ALA A 119 -6.32 13.11 -8.77
C ALA A 119 -7.30 14.23 -9.17
N PHE A 120 -7.92 14.90 -8.20
CA PHE A 120 -8.81 16.05 -8.44
C PHE A 120 -8.05 17.28 -8.92
N LEU A 121 -6.90 17.59 -8.34
CA LEU A 121 -6.06 18.70 -8.79
C LEU A 121 -5.62 18.52 -10.23
N VAL A 122 -5.29 17.29 -10.63
CA VAL A 122 -4.95 17.00 -12.03
C VAL A 122 -6.20 17.06 -12.91
N TYR A 123 -7.27 16.33 -12.58
CA TYR A 123 -8.44 16.25 -13.44
C TYR A 123 -9.22 17.56 -13.58
N TYR A 124 -9.53 18.23 -12.46
CA TYR A 124 -10.29 19.48 -12.46
C TYR A 124 -9.37 20.70 -12.56
N GLY A 125 -8.25 20.71 -11.84
CA GLY A 125 -7.35 21.86 -11.78
C GLY A 125 -6.61 22.11 -13.09
N PHE A 126 -6.14 21.08 -13.79
CA PHE A 126 -5.46 21.30 -15.08
C PHE A 126 -6.44 21.76 -16.16
N GLY A 127 -7.74 21.49 -16.02
CA GLY A 127 -8.78 22.05 -16.88
C GLY A 127 -8.78 23.58 -16.90
N SER A 128 -8.44 24.23 -15.78
CA SER A 128 -8.30 25.70 -15.70
C SER A 128 -7.10 26.24 -16.48
N PHE A 129 -6.08 25.42 -16.72
CA PHE A 129 -4.88 25.76 -17.50
C PHE A 129 -4.95 25.28 -18.95
N ARG A 130 -6.16 25.00 -19.46
CA ARG A 130 -6.36 24.51 -20.82
C ARG A 130 -5.61 25.33 -21.87
N PRO A 131 -5.69 26.68 -21.94
CA PRO A 131 -5.00 27.45 -22.98
C PRO A 131 -3.48 27.22 -22.98
N GLN A 132 -2.88 27.14 -21.81
CA GLN A 132 -1.44 26.92 -21.63
C GLN A 132 -1.04 25.50 -22.03
N LEU A 133 -1.83 24.49 -21.63
CA LEU A 133 -1.59 23.09 -21.98
C LEU A 133 -1.81 22.81 -23.46
N ASP A 134 -2.74 23.51 -24.11
CA ASP A 134 -3.01 23.37 -25.54
C ASP A 134 -1.88 23.99 -26.36
N ALA A 135 -1.34 25.14 -25.92
CA ALA A 135 -0.19 25.79 -26.57
C ALA A 135 1.07 24.91 -26.61
N ILE A 136 1.26 24.03 -25.61
CA ILE A 136 2.37 23.07 -25.56
C ILE A 136 1.99 21.65 -26.03
N GLY A 137 0.78 21.48 -26.59
CA GLY A 137 0.31 20.20 -27.15
C GLY A 137 -0.04 19.11 -26.13
N LEU A 138 -0.07 19.42 -24.83
CA LEU A 138 -0.37 18.45 -23.77
C LEU A 138 -1.87 18.32 -23.46
N TRP A 139 -2.71 19.23 -23.96
CA TRP A 139 -4.14 19.19 -23.68
C TRP A 139 -4.83 17.91 -24.17
N SER A 140 -4.36 17.30 -25.26
CA SER A 140 -4.87 16.02 -25.74
C SER A 140 -4.72 14.90 -24.68
N PHE A 141 -3.61 14.92 -23.93
CA PHE A 141 -3.36 13.97 -22.86
C PHE A 141 -4.25 14.25 -21.63
N PHE A 142 -4.27 15.50 -21.13
CA PHE A 142 -4.98 15.87 -19.91
C PHE A 142 -6.50 16.08 -20.06
N ARG A 143 -7.03 16.03 -21.28
CA ARG A 143 -8.48 16.02 -21.50
C ARG A 143 -9.10 14.67 -21.12
N ASP A 144 -8.34 13.58 -21.22
CA ASP A 144 -8.82 12.24 -20.91
C ASP A 144 -8.71 11.92 -19.41
N ALA A 145 -9.80 11.44 -18.82
CA ALA A 145 -9.88 11.17 -17.39
C ALA A 145 -8.93 10.05 -16.94
N PHE A 146 -8.75 9.02 -17.77
CA PHE A 146 -7.83 7.91 -17.48
C PHE A 146 -6.39 8.40 -17.47
N ASN A 147 -5.99 9.25 -18.42
CA ASN A 147 -4.64 9.85 -18.45
C ASN A 147 -4.38 10.76 -17.24
N CYS A 148 -5.37 11.54 -16.81
CA CYS A 148 -5.27 12.34 -15.58
C CYS A 148 -5.07 11.46 -14.34
N ALA A 149 -5.84 10.38 -14.22
CA ALA A 149 -5.67 9.40 -13.16
C ALA A 149 -4.28 8.75 -13.24
N LEU A 150 -3.86 8.32 -14.42
CA LEU A 150 -2.57 7.69 -14.67
C LEU A 150 -1.43 8.59 -14.22
N PHE A 151 -1.47 9.88 -14.56
CA PHE A 151 -0.47 10.86 -14.17
C PHE A 151 -0.42 11.04 -12.65
N ALA A 152 -1.56 11.29 -12.00
CA ALA A 152 -1.63 11.47 -10.55
C ALA A 152 -1.13 10.23 -9.79
N PHE A 153 -1.60 9.04 -10.18
CA PHE A 153 -1.21 7.77 -9.56
C PHE A 153 0.28 7.46 -9.77
N SER A 154 0.83 7.74 -10.96
CA SER A 154 2.25 7.52 -11.25
C SER A 154 3.15 8.36 -10.34
N LEU A 155 2.81 9.65 -10.15
CA LEU A 155 3.58 10.53 -9.27
C LEU A 155 3.41 10.15 -7.79
N ASN A 156 2.21 9.76 -7.39
CA ASN A 156 1.97 9.30 -6.03
C ASN A 156 2.82 8.06 -5.71
N THR A 157 2.66 7.00 -6.50
CA THR A 157 3.38 5.74 -6.25
C THR A 157 4.89 5.90 -6.45
N ALA A 158 5.37 6.78 -7.34
CA ALA A 158 6.79 7.11 -7.44
C ALA A 158 7.37 7.61 -6.11
N ALA A 159 6.64 8.44 -5.36
CA ALA A 159 7.08 8.95 -4.06
C ALA A 159 7.14 7.85 -2.99
N TYR A 160 6.13 6.98 -2.93
CA TYR A 160 6.12 5.82 -2.01
C TYR A 160 7.22 4.82 -2.35
N GLN A 161 7.35 4.47 -3.63
CA GLN A 161 8.38 3.57 -4.14
C GLN A 161 9.79 4.13 -3.92
N ALA A 162 10.00 5.45 -4.03
CA ALA A 162 11.31 6.06 -3.79
C ALA A 162 11.71 5.94 -2.32
N GLU A 163 10.76 6.10 -1.40
CA GLU A 163 11.04 5.94 0.02
C GLU A 163 11.27 4.46 0.39
N ILE A 164 10.50 3.54 -0.19
CA ILE A 164 10.74 2.09 -0.04
C ILE A 164 12.16 1.75 -0.49
N LEU A 165 12.56 2.20 -1.68
CA LEU A 165 13.89 1.94 -2.23
C LEU A 165 14.99 2.56 -1.36
N ARG A 166 14.81 3.81 -0.92
CA ARG A 166 15.73 4.50 -0.01
C ARG A 166 15.89 3.73 1.30
N GLY A 167 14.78 3.32 1.92
CA GLY A 167 14.76 2.55 3.16
C GLY A 167 15.45 1.20 3.00
N ALA A 168 15.19 0.50 1.89
CA ALA A 168 15.83 -0.78 1.59
C ALA A 168 17.34 -0.64 1.40
N ILE A 169 17.82 0.39 0.68
CA ILE A 169 19.26 0.65 0.52
C ILE A 169 19.93 0.96 1.87
N GLN A 170 19.27 1.71 2.73
CA GLN A 170 19.78 2.03 4.07
C GLN A 170 19.76 0.84 5.04
N SER A 171 18.92 -0.16 4.79
CA SER A 171 18.85 -1.38 5.61
C SER A 171 19.99 -2.36 5.37
N VAL A 172 20.73 -2.21 4.26
CA VAL A 172 21.87 -3.08 3.94
C VAL A 172 22.99 -2.87 4.98
N PRO A 173 23.55 -3.95 5.57
CA PRO A 173 24.57 -3.85 6.62
C PRO A 173 25.76 -2.96 6.22
N LYS A 174 26.22 -2.12 7.14
CA LYS A 174 27.36 -1.20 6.92
C LYS A 174 28.63 -1.94 6.47
N GLY A 175 28.85 -3.16 6.94
CA GLY A 175 30.00 -3.98 6.52
C GLY A 175 30.08 -4.23 5.01
N GLN A 176 28.96 -4.23 4.27
CA GLN A 176 28.98 -4.31 2.80
C GLN A 176 29.56 -3.04 2.16
N TRP A 177 29.27 -1.88 2.75
CA TRP A 177 29.82 -0.60 2.31
C TRP A 177 31.31 -0.49 2.67
N GLU A 178 31.66 -0.79 3.91
CA GLU A 178 33.03 -0.74 4.43
C GLU A 178 33.96 -1.75 3.72
N GLY A 179 33.46 -2.94 3.41
CA GLY A 179 34.19 -3.95 2.66
C GLY A 179 34.47 -3.53 1.20
N ALA A 180 33.49 -2.93 0.54
CA ALA A 180 33.68 -2.39 -0.81
C ALA A 180 34.65 -1.19 -0.84
N GLU A 181 34.60 -0.35 0.19
CA GLU A 181 35.55 0.76 0.38
C GLU A 181 36.97 0.26 0.63
N SER A 182 37.13 -0.80 1.42
CA SER A 182 38.43 -1.47 1.66
C SER A 182 39.04 -2.04 0.38
N LEU A 183 38.21 -2.41 -0.61
CA LEU A 183 38.63 -2.85 -1.94
C LEU A 183 38.85 -1.69 -2.93
N GLY A 184 38.71 -0.43 -2.49
CA GLY A 184 38.87 0.75 -3.33
C GLY A 184 37.78 0.93 -4.38
N LEU A 185 36.62 0.26 -4.22
CA LEU A 185 35.55 0.33 -5.21
C LEU A 185 34.85 1.69 -5.18
N PRO A 186 34.63 2.35 -6.33
CA PRO A 186 33.95 3.63 -6.37
C PRO A 186 32.49 3.49 -5.92
N ARG A 187 31.98 4.49 -5.19
CA ARG A 187 30.65 4.47 -4.54
C ARG A 187 29.50 4.08 -5.46
N LEU A 188 29.52 4.52 -6.72
CA LEU A 188 28.48 4.16 -7.70
C LEU A 188 28.54 2.69 -8.12
N LEU A 189 29.75 2.13 -8.23
CA LEU A 189 29.95 0.71 -8.52
C LEU A 189 29.52 -0.15 -7.34
N THR A 190 29.93 0.24 -6.12
CA THR A 190 29.50 -0.39 -4.86
C THR A 190 27.98 -0.40 -4.77
N LEU A 191 27.33 0.75 -5.00
CA LEU A 191 25.89 0.84 -4.95
C LEU A 191 25.25 -0.06 -6.02
N ARG A 192 25.63 0.06 -7.29
CA ARG A 192 24.97 -0.67 -8.39
C ARG A 192 25.17 -2.19 -8.32
N LYS A 193 26.37 -2.65 -7.98
CA LYS A 193 26.73 -4.09 -8.05
C LYS A 193 26.62 -4.84 -6.74
N ILE A 194 26.77 -4.17 -5.60
CA ILE A 194 26.80 -4.83 -4.28
C ILE A 194 25.52 -4.52 -3.51
N ILE A 195 25.23 -3.23 -3.29
CA ILE A 195 24.15 -2.80 -2.39
C ILE A 195 22.77 -2.92 -3.04
N PHE A 196 22.61 -2.44 -4.27
CA PHE A 196 21.32 -2.34 -4.95
C PHE A 196 20.64 -3.71 -5.16
N PRO A 197 21.35 -4.78 -5.57
CA PRO A 197 20.74 -6.11 -5.66
C PRO A 197 20.23 -6.63 -4.31
N GLN A 198 20.98 -6.40 -3.22
CA GLN A 198 20.56 -6.78 -1.87
C GLN A 198 19.35 -5.96 -1.41
N ALA A 199 19.37 -4.64 -1.65
CA ALA A 199 18.27 -3.74 -1.33
C ALA A 199 16.98 -4.12 -2.07
N LEU A 200 17.05 -4.53 -3.35
CA LEU A 200 15.87 -4.96 -4.10
C LEU A 200 15.19 -6.18 -3.49
N ILE A 201 15.95 -7.12 -2.92
CA ILE A 201 15.39 -8.28 -2.22
C ILE A 201 14.61 -7.83 -0.98
N VAL A 202 15.17 -6.90 -0.21
CA VAL A 202 14.51 -6.33 0.99
C VAL A 202 13.28 -5.49 0.61
N ALA A 203 13.34 -4.78 -0.52
CA ALA A 203 12.26 -3.90 -0.98
C ALA A 203 11.04 -4.66 -1.53
N LEU A 204 11.17 -5.94 -1.86
CA LEU A 204 10.14 -6.73 -2.54
C LEU A 204 8.80 -6.75 -1.78
N ARG A 205 8.83 -7.05 -0.47
CA ARG A 205 7.61 -7.11 0.35
C ARG A 205 6.94 -5.73 0.51
N PRO A 206 7.67 -4.66 0.88
CA PRO A 206 7.11 -3.31 0.84
C PRO A 206 6.55 -2.91 -0.53
N TYR A 207 7.20 -3.28 -1.64
CA TYR A 207 6.66 -3.05 -2.98
C TYR A 207 5.35 -3.79 -3.19
N GLY A 208 5.26 -5.07 -2.83
CA GLY A 208 4.01 -5.82 -2.91
C GLY A 208 2.87 -5.18 -2.12
N ASN A 209 3.15 -4.67 -0.92
CA ASN A 209 2.18 -3.92 -0.12
C ASN A 209 1.72 -2.64 -0.83
N GLU A 210 2.64 -1.90 -1.42
CA GLU A 210 2.32 -0.70 -2.21
C GLU A 210 1.43 -1.04 -3.43
N LEU A 211 1.71 -2.15 -4.13
CA LEU A 211 0.85 -2.62 -5.23
C LEU A 211 -0.59 -2.91 -4.75
N ILE A 212 -0.72 -3.63 -3.63
CA ILE A 212 -2.02 -3.94 -3.04
C ILE A 212 -2.77 -2.66 -2.64
N LEU A 213 -2.06 -1.69 -2.06
CA LEU A 213 -2.63 -0.39 -1.72
C LEU A 213 -3.06 0.38 -2.97
N MET A 214 -2.28 0.35 -4.06
CA MET A 214 -2.65 0.99 -5.33
C MET A 214 -3.89 0.37 -5.97
N VAL A 215 -4.05 -0.97 -5.93
CA VAL A 215 -5.28 -1.63 -6.40
C VAL A 215 -6.50 -1.19 -5.60
N LYS A 216 -6.40 -1.11 -4.27
CA LYS A 216 -7.52 -0.64 -3.44
C LYS A 216 -7.77 0.85 -3.66
N GLY A 217 -6.70 1.63 -3.76
CA GLY A 217 -6.73 3.07 -3.97
C GLY A 217 -7.26 3.48 -5.34
N SER A 218 -7.15 2.63 -6.36
CA SER A 218 -7.69 2.92 -7.70
C SER A 218 -9.19 3.14 -7.70
N ALA A 219 -9.93 2.56 -6.75
CA ALA A 219 -11.38 2.72 -6.65
C ALA A 219 -11.85 4.19 -6.60
N ILE A 220 -10.97 5.12 -6.18
CA ILE A 220 -11.31 6.54 -6.12
C ILE A 220 -11.49 7.17 -7.52
N VAL A 221 -10.92 6.56 -8.58
CA VAL A 221 -10.99 7.11 -9.95
C VAL A 221 -12.41 7.06 -10.51
N ALA A 222 -13.27 6.21 -9.94
CA ALA A 222 -14.70 6.20 -10.17
C ALA A 222 -15.37 7.56 -9.91
N ILE A 223 -14.73 8.46 -9.16
CA ILE A 223 -15.24 9.82 -8.88
C ILE A 223 -14.89 10.79 -10.02
N ILE A 224 -13.78 10.58 -10.72
CA ILE A 224 -13.34 11.41 -11.86
C ILE A 224 -13.75 10.82 -13.22
N THR A 225 -14.94 10.21 -13.29
CA THR A 225 -15.56 9.66 -14.53
C THR A 225 -14.83 8.50 -15.22
N VAL A 226 -13.85 7.87 -14.56
CA VAL A 226 -13.22 6.66 -15.07
C VAL A 226 -14.09 5.44 -14.72
N TYR A 227 -14.44 4.64 -15.73
CA TYR A 227 -15.18 3.38 -15.55
C TYR A 227 -14.22 2.22 -15.20
N ASP A 228 -13.57 2.35 -14.06
CA ASP A 228 -12.84 1.25 -13.42
C ASP A 228 -13.82 0.26 -12.74
N LEU A 229 -13.32 -0.73 -12.00
CA LEU A 229 -14.19 -1.67 -11.27
C LEU A 229 -15.21 -0.94 -10.38
N MET A 230 -14.80 0.09 -9.66
CA MET A 230 -15.72 0.87 -8.81
C MET A 230 -16.64 1.77 -9.63
N GLY A 231 -16.18 2.33 -10.75
CA GLY A 231 -16.98 3.12 -11.68
C GLY A 231 -18.12 2.31 -12.29
N VAL A 232 -17.84 1.09 -12.75
CA VAL A 232 -18.87 0.15 -13.22
C VAL A 232 -19.83 -0.21 -12.08
N THR A 233 -19.32 -0.44 -10.89
CA THR A 233 -20.14 -0.75 -9.71
C THR A 233 -21.15 0.35 -9.42
N ARG A 234 -20.70 1.62 -9.41
CA ARG A 234 -21.56 2.79 -9.21
C ARG A 234 -22.60 2.93 -10.31
N LEU A 235 -22.25 2.65 -11.56
CA LEU A 235 -23.18 2.66 -12.69
C LEU A 235 -24.23 1.55 -12.58
N THR A 236 -23.85 0.36 -12.14
CA THR A 236 -24.78 -0.75 -11.90
C THR A 236 -25.74 -0.40 -10.76
N TYR A 237 -25.22 0.14 -9.66
CA TYR A 237 -26.03 0.58 -8.53
C TYR A 237 -27.01 1.69 -8.93
N SER A 238 -26.59 2.70 -9.70
CA SER A 238 -27.49 3.78 -10.10
C SER A 238 -28.64 3.34 -11.01
N ARG A 239 -28.49 2.20 -11.69
CA ARG A 239 -29.52 1.60 -12.56
C ARG A 239 -30.45 0.63 -11.82
N THR A 240 -29.95 -0.04 -10.79
CA THR A 240 -30.66 -1.13 -10.11
C THR A 240 -31.17 -0.74 -8.72
N PHE A 241 -30.52 0.24 -8.09
CA PHE A 241 -30.64 0.58 -6.67
C PHE A 241 -30.40 -0.61 -5.73
N ASP A 242 -29.71 -1.65 -6.20
CA ASP A 242 -29.44 -2.86 -5.44
C ASP A 242 -28.01 -2.85 -4.90
N PHE A 243 -27.87 -2.90 -3.56
CA PHE A 243 -26.59 -2.86 -2.86
C PHE A 243 -25.68 -4.05 -3.23
N GLN A 244 -26.24 -5.12 -3.80
CA GLN A 244 -25.47 -6.27 -4.29
C GLN A 244 -24.40 -5.90 -5.31
N ALA A 245 -24.56 -4.79 -6.03
CA ALA A 245 -23.52 -4.29 -6.91
C ALA A 245 -22.20 -4.09 -6.15
N TYR A 246 -22.26 -3.47 -4.96
CA TYR A 246 -21.09 -3.25 -4.11
C TYR A 246 -20.59 -4.53 -3.46
N LEU A 247 -21.47 -5.48 -3.14
CA LEU A 247 -21.08 -6.78 -2.61
C LEU A 247 -20.22 -7.56 -3.62
N TRP A 248 -20.65 -7.61 -4.88
CA TRP A 248 -19.88 -8.23 -5.96
C TRP A 248 -18.55 -7.53 -6.21
N ALA A 249 -18.55 -6.20 -6.23
CA ALA A 249 -17.31 -5.43 -6.35
C ALA A 249 -16.33 -5.75 -5.20
N ALA A 250 -16.82 -5.84 -3.96
CA ALA A 250 -16.00 -6.18 -2.80
C ALA A 250 -15.39 -7.58 -2.91
N ILE A 251 -16.16 -8.56 -3.37
CA ILE A 251 -15.67 -9.92 -3.64
C ILE A 251 -14.58 -9.90 -4.72
N ILE A 252 -14.80 -9.19 -5.83
CA ILE A 252 -13.83 -9.08 -6.92
C ILE A 252 -12.54 -8.39 -6.46
N TYR A 253 -12.65 -7.27 -5.72
CA TYR A 253 -11.47 -6.61 -5.14
C TYR A 253 -10.71 -7.53 -4.18
N LEU A 254 -11.42 -8.30 -3.35
CA LEU A 254 -10.82 -9.28 -2.46
C LEU A 254 -10.06 -10.35 -3.25
N LEU A 255 -10.66 -10.91 -4.30
CA LEU A 255 -10.01 -11.91 -5.16
C LEU A 255 -8.76 -11.36 -5.84
N ILE A 256 -8.80 -10.12 -6.35
CA ILE A 256 -7.63 -9.47 -6.97
C ILE A 256 -6.52 -9.30 -5.93
N VAL A 257 -6.84 -8.76 -4.76
CA VAL A 257 -5.86 -8.52 -3.68
C VAL A 257 -5.26 -9.83 -3.17
N GLU A 258 -6.08 -10.87 -2.99
CA GLU A 258 -5.64 -12.18 -2.54
C GLU A 258 -4.70 -12.84 -3.54
N THR A 259 -5.07 -12.78 -4.82
CA THR A 259 -4.24 -13.29 -5.92
C THR A 259 -2.89 -12.57 -5.95
N LEU A 260 -2.89 -11.24 -5.81
CA LEU A 260 -1.67 -10.44 -5.82
C LEU A 260 -0.81 -10.71 -4.58
N ARG A 261 -1.41 -10.84 -3.40
CA ARG A 261 -0.71 -11.18 -2.15
C ARG A 261 0.00 -12.53 -2.30
N HIS A 262 -0.72 -13.57 -2.71
CA HIS A 262 -0.12 -14.89 -2.94
C HIS A 262 0.98 -14.86 -4.01
N ALA A 263 0.81 -14.08 -5.08
CA ALA A 263 1.84 -13.92 -6.08
C ALA A 263 3.12 -13.27 -5.52
N VAL A 264 2.98 -12.20 -4.72
CA VAL A 264 4.11 -11.54 -4.05
C VAL A 264 4.81 -12.48 -3.08
N ASP A 265 4.05 -13.17 -2.22
CA ASP A 265 4.58 -14.12 -1.24
C ASP A 265 5.35 -15.25 -1.95
N TRP A 266 4.80 -15.79 -3.04
CA TRP A 266 5.46 -16.80 -3.85
C TRP A 266 6.78 -16.31 -4.47
N VAL A 267 6.81 -15.08 -5.00
CA VAL A 267 8.05 -14.47 -5.53
C VAL A 267 9.07 -14.27 -4.40
N GLU A 268 8.64 -13.79 -3.24
CA GLU A 268 9.50 -13.58 -2.07
C GLU A 268 10.13 -14.89 -1.60
N GLU A 269 9.31 -15.94 -1.43
CA GLU A 269 9.77 -17.27 -1.05
C GLU A 269 10.73 -17.85 -2.08
N ARG A 270 10.52 -17.60 -3.38
CA ARG A 270 11.40 -18.09 -4.44
C ARG A 270 12.78 -17.42 -4.43
N ILE A 271 12.83 -16.11 -4.17
CA ILE A 271 14.08 -15.34 -4.15
C ILE A 271 14.87 -15.62 -2.87
N THR A 272 14.20 -15.71 -1.72
CA THR A 272 14.82 -15.83 -0.40
C THR A 272 15.19 -17.27 0.01
N ARG A 273 14.98 -18.29 -0.84
CA ARG A 273 15.32 -19.70 -0.55
C ARG A 273 16.74 -19.90 -0.02
N HIS A 274 17.69 -19.10 -0.52
CA HIS A 274 19.10 -19.20 -0.16
C HIS A 274 19.43 -18.61 1.23
N LEU A 275 18.53 -17.80 1.80
CA LEU A 275 18.71 -17.14 3.11
C LEU A 275 18.14 -17.94 4.28
N ARG A 276 17.31 -18.96 4.02
CA ARG A 276 16.66 -19.81 5.05
C ARG A 276 17.51 -21.03 5.49
N ARG A 277 18.83 -20.99 5.28
CA ARG A 277 19.75 -22.06 5.71
C ARG A 277 20.27 -21.82 7.12
#